data_AF-A0A5J5PY05-F1
#
_entry.id   AF-A0A5J5PY05-F1
#
_cell.length_a   1.000
_cell.length_b   1.000
_cell.length_c   1.000
_cell.angle_alpha   90.00
_cell.angle_beta   90.00
_cell.angle_gamma   90.00
#
_symmetry.space_group_name_H-M   'P 1'
#
loop_
_entity.id
_entity.type
_entity.pdbx_description
1 polymer ?
#
loop_
_entity_poly.entity_id
_entity_poly.type
_entity_poly.pdbx_seq_one_letter_code
_entity_poly.pdbx_strand_id
1 'polypeptide(L)'
;NIYRIVINQILQSPDIYQSELDHNGTSVYIDTIISDWGWRLELEIDRKARIWASVSRKQKISILVLSSAMGSNLREILKNVCYPKIFLSFLTDKEKEIGSKENSNLEFY
;
A
#
# COMPACT_ATOMS: atom_id res chain seq x y z
N ASN A 1 -43.65 -9.21 -22.12
CA ASN A 1 -43.06 -9.24 -20.76
C ASN A 1 -41.67 -9.83 -20.83
N ILE A 2 -40.67 -9.10 -20.36
CA ILE A 2 -39.30 -9.60 -20.24
C ILE A 2 -39.14 -10.08 -18.80
N TYR A 3 -38.83 -11.36 -18.63
CA TYR A 3 -38.52 -11.92 -17.32
C TYR A 3 -37.06 -11.62 -16.99
N ARG A 4 -36.81 -11.17 -15.75
CA ARG A 4 -35.47 -10.98 -15.20
C ARG A 4 -35.31 -11.93 -14.03
N ILE A 5 -34.18 -12.64 -14.00
CA ILE A 5 -33.77 -13.53 -12.91
C ILE A 5 -32.50 -12.93 -12.33
N VAL A 6 -32.45 -12.78 -11.00
CA VAL A 6 -31.26 -12.32 -10.27
C VAL A 6 -30.49 -13.55 -9.80
N ILE A 7 -29.19 -13.58 -10.06
CA ILE A 7 -28.29 -14.64 -9.64
C ILE A 7 -27.26 -14.02 -8.69
N ASN A 8 -27.02 -14.67 -7.55
CA ASN A 8 -26.01 -14.22 -6.59
C ASN A 8 -24.59 -14.49 -7.11
N GLN A 9 -23.70 -13.54 -6.86
CA GLN A 9 -22.27 -13.66 -7.15
C GLN A 9 -21.52 -14.11 -5.89
N ILE A 10 -20.48 -14.92 -6.07
CA ILE A 10 -19.52 -15.25 -5.02
C ILE A 10 -18.39 -14.22 -5.10
N LEU A 11 -18.14 -13.52 -3.99
CA LEU A 11 -17.09 -12.50 -3.87
C LEU A 11 -16.07 -12.92 -2.80
N GLN A 12 -14.84 -12.40 -2.92
CA GLN A 12 -13.80 -12.55 -1.90
C GLN A 12 -14.23 -11.88 -0.60
N SER A 13 -14.02 -12.57 0.52
CA SER A 13 -14.32 -12.03 1.85
C SER A 13 -13.40 -10.86 2.20
N PRO A 14 -13.85 -9.93 3.04
CA PRO A 14 -13.01 -8.88 3.61
C PRO A 14 -11.95 -9.49 4.53
N ASP A 15 -10.70 -9.46 4.07
CA ASP A 15 -9.54 -10.01 4.79
C ASP A 15 -8.23 -9.45 4.21
N ILE A 16 -7.11 -9.85 4.82
CA ILE A 16 -5.75 -9.61 4.35
C ILE A 16 -5.29 -10.83 3.57
N TYR A 17 -5.00 -10.64 2.29
CA TYR A 17 -4.52 -11.69 1.39
C TYR A 17 -3.08 -11.43 1.01
N GLN A 18 -2.21 -12.41 1.25
CA GLN A 18 -0.82 -12.37 0.83
C GLN A 18 -0.64 -13.18 -0.46
N SER A 19 0.11 -12.64 -1.41
CA SER A 19 0.47 -13.29 -2.66
C SER A 19 1.92 -13.01 -3.03
N GLU A 20 2.58 -13.99 -3.61
CA GLU A 20 3.95 -13.86 -4.12
C GLU A 20 3.90 -14.03 -5.64
N LEU A 21 4.39 -13.03 -6.36
CA LEU A 21 4.50 -13.04 -7.81
C LEU A 21 5.95 -13.26 -8.20
N ASP A 22 6.28 -14.44 -8.72
CA ASP A 22 7.56 -14.67 -9.37
C ASP A 22 7.46 -14.27 -10.84
N HIS A 23 8.04 -13.11 -11.18
CA HIS A 23 8.23 -12.72 -12.56
C HIS A 23 9.71 -12.86 -12.90
N ASN A 24 10.03 -13.84 -13.75
CA ASN A 24 11.36 -13.98 -14.35
C ASN A 24 12.52 -14.07 -13.32
N GLY A 25 12.29 -14.72 -12.16
CA GLY A 25 13.28 -14.89 -11.09
C GLY A 25 13.32 -13.74 -10.08
N THR A 26 12.28 -12.91 -10.04
CA THR A 26 12.09 -11.84 -9.06
C THR A 26 10.78 -12.06 -8.31
N SER A 27 10.89 -12.43 -7.02
CA SER A 27 9.76 -12.54 -6.11
C SER A 27 9.30 -11.14 -5.67
N VAL A 28 8.07 -10.78 -6.00
CA VAL A 28 7.38 -9.59 -5.49
C VAL A 28 6.32 -10.04 -4.51
N TYR A 29 6.38 -9.54 -3.29
CA TYR A 29 5.36 -9.81 -2.28
C TYR A 29 4.28 -8.75 -2.36
N ILE A 30 3.03 -9.19 -2.53
CA ILE A 30 1.85 -8.33 -2.63
C ILE A 30 0.87 -8.74 -1.53
N ASP A 31 0.62 -7.82 -0.61
CA ASP A 31 -0.41 -7.96 0.42
C ASP A 31 -1.61 -7.08 0.04
N THR A 32 -2.78 -7.67 -0.09
CA THR A 32 -4.03 -6.97 -0.40
C THR A 32 -4.94 -6.97 0.82
N ILE A 33 -5.32 -5.78 1.28
CA ILE A 33 -6.34 -5.59 2.30
C ILE A 33 -7.65 -5.20 1.63
N ILE A 34 -8.71 -5.97 1.88
CA ILE A 34 -10.05 -5.71 1.36
C ILE A 34 -10.97 -5.39 2.54
N SER A 35 -11.61 -4.23 2.50
CA SER A 35 -12.60 -3.86 3.51
C SER A 35 -14.02 -4.28 3.10
N ASP A 36 -14.90 -4.45 4.10
CA ASP A 36 -16.33 -4.71 3.89
C ASP A 36 -17.01 -3.62 3.06
N TRP A 37 -16.45 -2.41 3.07
CA TRP A 37 -16.98 -1.21 2.40
C TRP A 37 -16.44 -1.01 0.98
N GLY A 38 -15.72 -1.99 0.44
CA GLY A 38 -15.23 -1.97 -0.94
C GLY A 38 -13.93 -1.20 -1.14
N TRP A 39 -13.25 -0.79 -0.07
CA TRP A 39 -11.89 -0.25 -0.16
C TRP A 39 -10.89 -1.37 -0.35
N ARG A 40 -9.93 -1.16 -1.24
CA ARG A 40 -8.79 -2.05 -1.44
C ARG A 40 -7.49 -1.29 -1.26
N LEU A 41 -6.62 -1.79 -0.39
CA LEU A 41 -5.24 -1.33 -0.26
C LEU A 41 -4.32 -2.46 -0.68
N GLU A 42 -3.44 -2.20 -1.63
CA GLU A 42 -2.42 -3.16 -2.07
C GLU A 42 -1.05 -2.65 -1.61
N LEU A 43 -0.33 -3.46 -0.86
CA LEU A 43 1.04 -3.21 -0.44
C LEU A 43 1.95 -4.12 -1.26
N GLU A 44 2.98 -3.55 -1.87
CA GLU A 44 3.90 -4.28 -2.74
C GLU A 44 5.34 -4.06 -2.28
N ILE A 45 6.10 -5.13 -2.12
CA ILE A 45 7.53 -5.08 -1.85
C ILE A 45 8.28 -5.42 -3.14
N ASP A 46 8.93 -4.40 -3.70
CA ASP A 46 9.77 -4.52 -4.88
C ASP A 46 11.12 -5.18 -4.55
N ARG A 47 11.84 -5.67 -5.56
CA ARG A 47 13.16 -6.30 -5.47
C ARG A 47 14.20 -5.46 -4.71
N LYS A 48 14.08 -4.14 -4.79
CA LYS A 48 14.94 -3.19 -4.07
C LYS A 48 14.54 -2.98 -2.61
N ALA A 49 13.69 -3.86 -2.06
CA ALA A 49 13.08 -3.73 -0.74
C ALA A 49 12.29 -2.43 -0.55
N ARG A 50 11.79 -1.85 -1.66
CA ARG A 50 10.94 -0.66 -1.64
C ARG A 50 9.51 -1.09 -1.39
N ILE A 51 8.85 -0.39 -0.47
CA ILE A 51 7.47 -0.68 -0.11
C ILE A 51 6.58 0.35 -0.79
N TRP A 52 5.73 -0.13 -1.68
CA TRP A 52 4.71 0.64 -2.37
C TRP A 52 3.35 0.38 -1.76
N ALA A 53 2.52 1.41 -1.73
CA ALA A 53 1.10 1.30 -1.42
C ALA A 53 0.29 1.77 -2.63
N SER A 54 -0.75 1.02 -2.96
CA SER A 54 -1.71 1.36 -4.01
C SER A 54 -3.10 1.36 -3.37
N VAL A 55 -3.82 2.46 -3.59
CA VAL A 55 -5.16 2.66 -3.04
C VAL A 55 -6.16 2.51 -4.18
N SER A 56 -7.04 1.52 -4.10
CA SER A 56 -8.14 1.31 -5.06
C SER A 56 -7.69 1.30 -6.53
N ARG A 57 -6.54 0.68 -6.83
CA ARG A 57 -5.94 0.60 -8.18
C ARG A 57 -5.49 1.94 -8.78
N LYS A 58 -5.26 2.95 -7.94
CA LYS A 58 -4.61 4.21 -8.33
C LYS A 58 -3.08 4.03 -8.45
N GLN A 59 -2.37 5.13 -8.66
CA GLN A 59 -0.91 5.20 -8.71
C GLN A 59 -0.27 4.61 -7.44
N LYS A 60 0.84 3.90 -7.63
CA LYS A 60 1.70 3.43 -6.53
C LYS A 60 2.37 4.63 -5.86
N ILE A 61 2.18 4.75 -4.56
CA ILE A 61 2.82 5.74 -3.71
C ILE A 61 3.76 5.05 -2.73
N SER A 62 4.77 5.76 -2.23
CA SER A 62 5.65 5.22 -1.18
C SER A 62 4.85 5.03 0.11
N ILE A 63 5.13 3.97 0.86
CA ILE A 63 4.51 3.74 2.18
C ILE A 63 4.78 4.91 3.15
N LEU A 64 5.87 5.65 2.95
CA LEU A 64 6.22 6.84 3.72
C LEU A 64 5.26 8.00 3.47
N VAL A 65 4.87 8.21 2.20
CA VAL A 65 3.89 9.23 1.81
C VAL A 65 2.54 8.89 2.45
N LEU A 66 2.11 7.63 2.35
CA LEU A 66 0.87 7.17 2.98
C LEU A 66 0.90 7.38 4.51
N SER A 67 1.98 6.97 5.18
CA SER A 67 2.12 7.10 6.63
C SER A 67 2.18 8.57 7.08
N SER A 68 2.84 9.43 6.30
CA SER A 68 2.91 10.88 6.55
C SER A 68 1.54 11.55 6.35
N ALA A 69 0.79 11.18 5.31
CA ALA A 69 -0.57 11.66 5.09
C ALA A 69 -1.51 11.24 6.23
N MET A 70 -1.31 10.04 6.80
CA MET A 70 -2.00 9.57 8.01
C MET A 70 -1.55 10.30 9.30
N GLY A 71 -0.52 11.16 9.22
CA GLY A 71 -0.05 11.99 10.32
C GLY A 71 1.12 11.43 11.12
N SER A 72 1.72 10.32 10.69
CA SER A 72 2.92 9.78 11.34
C SER A 72 4.17 10.49 10.84
N ASN A 73 5.06 10.89 11.74
CA ASN A 73 6.35 11.45 11.34
C ASN A 73 7.38 10.33 11.09
N LEU A 74 8.45 10.65 10.35
CA LEU A 74 9.50 9.68 10.03
C LEU A 74 10.12 9.04 11.30
N ARG A 75 10.25 9.81 12.38
CA ARG A 75 10.83 9.35 13.64
C ARG A 75 9.95 8.30 14.35
N GLU A 76 8.64 8.50 14.35
CA GLU A 76 7.64 7.59 14.89
C GLU A 76 7.58 6.31 14.06
N ILE A 77 7.58 6.43 12.73
CA ILE A 77 7.61 5.28 11.83
C ILE A 77 8.84 4.42 12.13
N LEU A 78 10.03 5.01 12.17
CA LEU A 78 11.27 4.27 12.44
C LEU A 78 11.34 3.67 13.85
N LYS A 79 10.62 4.25 14.83
CA LYS A 79 10.54 3.71 16.19
C LYS A 79 9.58 2.52 16.30
N ASN A 80 8.50 2.51 15.52
CA ASN A 80 7.43 1.52 15.63
C ASN A 80 7.63 0.29 14.74
N VAL A 81 8.49 0.38 13.72
CA VAL A 81 8.75 -0.73 12.79
C VAL A 81 9.77 -1.71 13.37
N CYS A 82 9.51 -3.02 13.26
CA CYS A 82 10.41 -4.08 13.74
C CYS A 82 11.75 -4.15 13.00
N TYR A 83 11.78 -3.75 11.72
CA TYR A 83 12.96 -3.77 10.85
C TYR A 83 13.21 -2.39 10.21
N PRO A 84 13.69 -1.39 10.96
CA PRO A 84 13.88 -0.03 10.46
C PRO A 84 14.93 0.06 9.34
N LYS A 85 15.84 -0.91 9.24
CA LYS A 85 16.85 -0.98 8.18
C LYS A 85 16.24 -1.06 6.77
N ILE A 86 15.07 -1.69 6.64
CA ILE A 86 14.37 -1.80 5.35
C ILE A 86 13.92 -0.40 4.91
N PHE A 87 13.29 0.37 5.80
CA PHE A 87 12.89 1.75 5.52
C PHE A 87 14.07 2.66 5.19
N LEU A 88 15.19 2.51 5.89
CA LEU A 88 16.40 3.29 5.62
C LEU A 88 17.02 3.00 4.24
N SER A 89 16.86 1.77 3.72
CA SER A 89 17.46 1.39 2.43
C SER A 89 16.84 2.08 1.21
N PHE A 90 15.58 2.51 1.32
CA PHE A 90 14.89 3.20 0.23
C PHE A 90 14.62 4.68 0.51
N LEU A 91 14.93 5.15 1.73
CA LEU A 91 14.74 6.53 2.13
C LEU A 91 15.59 7.48 1.27
N THR A 92 14.95 8.26 0.41
CA THR A 92 15.62 9.27 -0.42
C THR A 92 15.66 10.65 0.28
N ASP A 93 16.58 11.53 -0.11
CA ASP A 93 16.62 12.89 0.44
C ASP A 93 15.34 13.69 0.15
N LYS A 94 14.63 13.37 -0.94
CA LYS A 94 13.31 13.92 -1.24
C LYS A 94 12.26 13.47 -0.24
N GLU A 95 12.26 12.19 0.15
CA GLU A 95 11.31 11.66 1.14
C GLU A 95 11.57 12.16 2.57
N LYS A 96 12.79 12.66 2.86
CA LYS A 96 13.06 13.36 4.12
C LYS A 96 12.31 14.71 4.20
N GLU A 97 12.12 15.40 3.07
CA GLU A 97 11.35 16.66 3.00
C GLU A 97 9.82 16.44 3.01
N ILE A 98 9.36 15.23 2.65
CA ILE A 98 7.95 14.79 2.80
C ILE A 98 7.52 14.66 4.29
N GLY A 99 8.44 14.95 5.22
CA GLY A 99 8.16 15.06 6.64
C GLY A 99 7.09 16.11 7.01
N SER A 100 6.72 17.02 6.10
CA SER A 100 5.56 17.90 6.28
C SER A 100 4.25 17.24 5.82
N LYS A 101 3.27 17.20 6.71
CA LYS A 101 1.92 16.64 6.49
C LYS A 101 1.19 17.26 5.28
N GLU A 102 1.50 18.51 4.95
CA GLU A 102 0.85 19.23 3.84
C GLU A 102 1.30 18.69 2.47
N ASN A 103 2.59 18.38 2.34
CA ASN A 103 3.16 17.86 1.09
C ASN A 103 2.73 16.41 0.82
N SER A 104 2.62 15.59 1.87
CA SER A 104 2.20 14.19 1.73
C SER A 104 0.73 14.06 1.32
N ASN A 105 -0.14 14.97 1.77
CA ASN A 105 -1.53 15.01 1.31
C ASN A 105 -1.63 15.35 -0.19
N LEU A 106 -0.80 16.27 -0.68
CA LEU A 106 -0.77 16.64 -2.10
C LEU A 106 -0.30 15.49 -3.00
N GLU A 107 0.67 14.69 -2.55
CA GLU A 107 1.18 13.56 -3.31
C GLU A 107 0.26 12.32 -3.24
N PHE A 108 -0.62 12.27 -2.25
CA PHE A 108 -1.62 11.19 -2.09
C PHE A 108 -2.84 11.34 -3.03
N TYR A 109 -3.20 12.57 -3.42
CA TYR A 109 -4.40 12.88 -4.22
C TYR A 109 -4.09 13.13 -5.69
#